data_AF-A0A847MQ56-F1
#
_entry.id   AF-A0A847MQ56-F1
#
_cell.length_a   1.000
_cell.length_b   1.000
_cell.length_c   1.000
_cell.angle_alpha   90.00
_cell.angle_beta   90.00
_cell.angle_gamma   90.00
#
_symmetry.space_group_name_H-M   'P 1'
#
loop_
_entity.id
_entity.type
_entity.pdbx_description
1 polymer ?
#
loop_
_entity_poly.entity_id
_entity_poly.type
_entity_poly.pdbx_seq_one_letter_code
_entity_poly.pdbx_strand_id
1 'polypeptide(L)' 'RVVGSTMGTRSELERLTRLVATQGISPTIDAVLPLAQAADGFAAMERGDVVGKIVFTL' A
#
# COMPACT_ATOMS: atom_id res chain seq x y z
N ARG A 1 0.53 -4.38 -28.18
CA ARG A 1 0.28 -5.54 -27.29
C ARG A 1 -0.14 -5.00 -25.93
N VAL A 2 -1.31 -5.37 -25.42
CA VAL A 2 -1.78 -4.98 -24.08
C VAL A 2 -1.70 -6.21 -23.18
N VAL A 3 -1.23 -6.06 -21.95
CA VAL A 3 -1.12 -7.15 -20.97
C VAL A 3 -1.86 -6.73 -19.70
N GLY A 4 -2.91 -7.45 -19.35
CA GLY A 4 -3.56 -7.32 -18.05
C GLY A 4 -2.69 -7.95 -16.96
N SER A 5 -2.60 -7.29 -15.81
CA SER A 5 -1.92 -7.81 -14.62
C SER A 5 -2.88 -7.73 -13.45
N THR A 6 -2.92 -8.78 -12.64
CA THR A 6 -3.71 -8.82 -11.41
C THR A 6 -2.84 -9.42 -10.34
N MET A 7 -2.40 -8.57 -9.40
CA MET A 7 -1.48 -8.96 -8.33
C MET A 7 -0.23 -9.69 -8.89
N GLY A 8 0.39 -10.51 -8.05
CA GLY A 8 1.44 -11.44 -8.44
C GLY A 8 1.32 -12.71 -7.59
N THR A 9 2.02 -13.76 -8.01
CA THR A 9 2.23 -14.98 -7.22
C THR A 9 2.95 -14.66 -5.91
N ARG A 10 2.80 -15.55 -4.92
CA ARG A 10 3.58 -15.48 -3.66
C ARG A 10 5.08 -15.34 -3.89
N SER A 11 5.61 -16.09 -4.86
CA SER A 11 7.04 -16.04 -5.20
C SER A 11 7.49 -14.67 -5.72
N GLU A 12 6.62 -13.98 -6.46
CA GLU A 12 6.87 -12.62 -6.95
C GLU A 12 6.85 -11.62 -5.81
N LEU A 13 5.88 -11.74 -4.90
CA LEU A 13 5.83 -10.90 -3.70
C LEU A 13 7.09 -11.08 -2.83
N GLU A 14 7.55 -12.31 -2.62
CA GLU A 14 8.80 -12.56 -1.87
C GLU A 14 10.02 -11.91 -2.52
N ARG A 15 10.12 -11.95 -3.86
CA ARG A 15 11.19 -11.28 -4.61
C ARG A 15 11.07 -9.76 -4.48
N LEU A 16 9.86 -9.22 -4.60
CA LEU A 16 9.59 -7.79 -4.45
C LEU A 16 9.98 -7.30 -3.04
N THR A 17 9.56 -7.98 -1.98
CA THR A 17 9.89 -7.58 -0.60
C THR A 17 11.40 -7.59 -0.36
N ARG A 18 12.14 -8.57 -0.89
CA ARG A 18 13.61 -8.56 -0.84
C ARG A 18 14.21 -7.37 -1.59
N LEU A 19 13.70 -7.05 -2.76
CA LEU A 19 14.16 -5.89 -3.52
C LEU A 19 13.94 -4.61 -2.70
N VAL A 20 12.73 -4.43 -2.16
CA VAL A 20 12.36 -3.26 -1.33
C VAL A 20 13.33 -3.11 -0.15
N ALA A 21 13.57 -4.20 0.59
CA ALA A 21 14.47 -4.18 1.75
C ALA A 21 15.93 -3.91 1.37
N THR A 22 16.44 -4.53 0.30
CA THR A 22 17.85 -4.39 -0.11
C THR A 22 18.16 -3.03 -0.73
N GLN A 23 17.19 -2.43 -1.41
CA GLN A 23 17.35 -1.12 -2.06
C GLN A 23 16.90 0.05 -1.16
N GLY A 24 16.43 -0.23 0.06
CA GLY A 24 15.92 0.80 0.97
C GLY A 24 14.71 1.56 0.42
N ILE A 25 13.86 0.89 -0.37
CA ILE A 25 12.66 1.51 -0.93
C ILE A 25 11.62 1.63 0.18
N SER A 26 11.10 2.84 0.37
CA SER A 26 10.02 3.10 1.31
C SER A 26 8.80 3.66 0.57
N PRO A 27 7.59 3.10 0.78
CA PRO A 27 6.39 3.67 0.21
C PRO A 27 6.08 5.02 0.87
N THR A 28 5.52 5.96 0.10
CA THR A 28 4.95 7.19 0.66
C THR A 28 3.75 6.82 1.53
N ILE A 29 3.84 7.14 2.82
CA ILE A 29 2.75 6.98 3.79
C ILE A 29 2.08 8.34 3.95
N ASP A 30 0.79 8.39 3.63
CA ASP A 30 -0.03 9.58 3.72
C ASP A 30 -0.54 9.78 5.16
N ALA A 31 -1.02 8.69 5.77
CA ALA A 31 -1.53 8.68 7.14
C ALA A 31 -1.28 7.35 7.85
N VAL A 32 -1.11 7.43 9.17
CA VAL A 32 -1.13 6.28 10.09
C VAL A 32 -2.25 6.51 11.08
N LEU A 33 -3.24 5.61 11.11
CA LEU A 33 -4.45 5.73 11.92
C LEU A 33 -4.63 4.46 12.77
N PRO A 34 -5.22 4.54 13.99
CA PRO A 34 -5.73 3.35 14.66
C PRO A 34 -6.76 2.63 13.79
N LEU A 35 -6.82 1.30 13.84
CA LEU A 35 -7.80 0.50 13.10
C LEU A 35 -9.25 0.90 13.43
N ALA A 36 -9.49 1.39 14.65
CA ALA A 36 -10.78 1.95 15.06
C ALA A 36 -11.25 3.15 14.19
N GLN A 37 -10.31 3.83 13.53
CA GLN A 37 -10.55 4.97 12.63
C GLN A 37 -10.49 4.57 11.14
N ALA A 38 -10.60 3.27 10.83
CA ALA A 38 -10.50 2.82 9.44
C ALA A 38 -11.51 3.50 8.50
N ALA A 39 -12.71 3.79 9.01
CA ALA A 39 -13.76 4.48 8.25
C ALA A 39 -13.27 5.84 7.70
N ASP A 40 -12.53 6.61 8.49
CA ASP A 40 -12.04 7.93 8.08
C ASP A 40 -11.00 7.81 6.96
N GLY A 41 -10.11 6.82 7.07
CA GLY A 41 -9.11 6.53 6.03
C GLY A 41 -9.75 6.09 4.71
N PHE A 42 -10.76 5.22 4.77
CA PHE A 42 -11.49 4.81 3.57
C PHE A 42 -12.27 5.97 2.95
N ALA A 43 -12.87 6.84 3.75
CA ALA A 43 -13.56 8.03 3.24
C ALA A 43 -12.60 9.03 2.57
N ALA A 44 -11.38 9.20 3.09
CA ALA A 44 -10.35 10.01 2.43
C ALA A 44 -9.94 9.42 1.07
N MET A 45 -9.79 8.09 0.99
CA MET A 45 -9.48 7.40 -0.26
C MET A 45 -10.61 7.55 -1.30
N GLU A 46 -11.87 7.46 -0.87
CA GLU A 46 -13.04 7.65 -1.74
C GLU A 46 -13.08 9.06 -2.34
N ARG A 47 -12.79 10.10 -1.54
CA ARG A 47 -12.75 11.49 -2.01
C ARG A 47 -11.54 11.82 -2.89
N GLY A 48 -10.54 10.94 -2.94
CA GLY A 48 -9.29 11.16 -3.68
C GLY A 48 -8.28 12.03 -2.94
N ASP A 49 -8.40 12.15 -1.62
CA ASP A 49 -7.54 13.01 -0.79
C ASP A 49 -6.18 12.36 -0.46
N VAL A 50 -5.95 11.11 -0.85
CA VAL A 50 -4.81 10.30 -0.42
C VAL A 50 -3.64 10.36 -1.40
N VAL A 51 -2.45 10.76 -0.92
CA VAL A 51 -1.20 10.68 -1.68
C VAL A 51 -0.28 9.62 -1.08
N GLY A 52 -0.45 8.38 -1.53
CA GLY A 52 0.36 7.24 -1.09
C GLY A 52 -0.47 6.14 -0.43
N LYS A 53 -0.08 5.72 0.78
CA LYS A 53 -0.73 4.65 1.54
C LYS A 53 -1.24 5.15 2.89
N ILE A 54 -2.41 4.66 3.29
CA ILE A 54 -2.89 4.73 4.68
C ILE A 54 -2.51 3.43 5.38
N VAL A 55 -1.94 3.53 6.58
CA VAL A 55 -1.56 2.38 7.41
C VAL A 55 -2.43 2.36 8.66
N PHE A 56 -2.99 1.20 9.00
CA PHE A 56 -3.77 1.02 10.23
C PHE A 56 -2.96 0.30 11.30
N THR A 57 -2.97 0.84 12.52
CA THR A 57 -2.33 0.24 13.70
C THR A 57 -3.37 -0.44 14.60
N LEU A 58 -2.98 -1.51 15.29
CA LEU A 58 -3.80 -2.21 16.28
C LEU A 58 -3.63 -1.60 17.67
#